data_AF-A0A336M096-F1
#
_entry.id   AF-A0A336M096-F1
#
_cell.length_a   1.000
_cell.length_b   1.000
_cell.length_c   1.000
_cell.angle_alpha   90.00
_cell.angle_beta   90.00
_cell.angle_gamma   90.00
#
_symmetry.space_group_name_H-M   'P 1'
#
loop_
_entity.id
_entity.type
_entity.pdbx_description
1 polymer ?
#
loop_
_entity_poly.entity_id
_entity_poly.type
_entity_poly.pdbx_seq_one_letter_code
_entity_poly.pdbx_strand_id
1 'polypeptide(L)'
;MKAVFVLALVVFALAFVNANDHDDDDHHDAYEIPDQFKSEGEALMRELEAAKVPKLPDGSCFDVCKAPDALKAKALAFGEKVNKAGGKIPIPKC
;
A
#
# COMPACT_ATOMS: atom_id res chain seq x y z
N MET A 1 43.88 -7.81 -20.07
CA MET A 1 43.30 -8.95 -20.82
C MET A 1 43.23 -10.17 -19.90
N LYS A 2 42.13 -10.92 -19.98
CA LYS A 2 41.82 -12.22 -19.32
C LYS A 2 41.28 -12.19 -17.89
N ALA A 3 39.96 -12.37 -17.78
CA ALA A 3 39.23 -13.20 -16.81
C ALA A 3 37.79 -13.31 -17.33
N VAL A 4 37.54 -14.20 -18.29
CA VAL A 4 36.99 -15.57 -18.09
C VAL A 4 35.59 -15.55 -17.46
N PHE A 5 34.62 -15.76 -18.35
CA PHE A 5 33.24 -16.19 -18.11
C PHE A 5 33.14 -17.30 -17.06
N VAL A 6 32.24 -17.16 -16.09
CA VAL A 6 31.58 -18.30 -15.45
C VAL A 6 30.07 -18.10 -15.57
N LEU A 7 29.50 -18.96 -16.39
CA LEU A 7 28.10 -19.23 -16.61
C LEU A 7 27.50 -19.79 -15.30
N ALA A 8 26.43 -19.19 -14.78
CA ALA A 8 25.56 -19.83 -13.80
C ALA A 8 24.10 -19.50 -14.13
N LEU A 9 23.63 -20.09 -15.23
CA LEU A 9 22.23 -20.42 -15.43
C LEU A 9 21.86 -21.46 -14.37
N VAL A 10 21.18 -21.04 -13.31
CA VAL A 10 20.40 -21.95 -12.48
C VAL A 10 18.95 -21.51 -12.54
N VAL A 11 18.25 -22.21 -13.41
CA VAL A 11 16.81 -22.38 -13.39
C VAL A 11 16.44 -23.03 -12.05
N PHE A 12 15.93 -22.23 -11.11
CA PHE A 12 15.00 -22.71 -10.09
C PHE A 12 13.62 -22.21 -10.48
N ALA A 13 13.02 -22.92 -11.43
CA ALA A 13 11.57 -22.94 -11.55
C ALA A 13 11.00 -23.68 -10.33
N LEU A 14 9.78 -23.29 -9.95
CA LEU A 14 8.85 -24.03 -9.08
C LEU A 14 9.13 -23.99 -7.57
N ALA A 15 8.72 -22.88 -6.95
CA ALA A 15 8.07 -22.94 -5.64
C ALA A 15 7.04 -21.80 -5.56
N PHE A 16 5.95 -22.00 -6.30
CA PHE A 16 4.64 -21.52 -5.91
C PHE A 16 4.28 -22.21 -4.59
N VAL A 17 4.56 -21.55 -3.47
CA VAL A 17 4.01 -21.80 -2.13
C VAL A 17 3.50 -20.41 -1.73
N ASN A 18 2.22 -20.02 -1.76
CA ASN A 18 0.97 -20.71 -1.41
C ASN A 18 1.02 -21.43 -0.06
N ALA A 19 1.54 -20.72 0.94
CA ALA A 19 0.96 -20.62 2.27
C ALA A 19 0.73 -19.10 2.44
N ASN A 20 -0.48 -18.54 2.44
CA ASN A 20 -1.72 -18.96 3.07
C ASN A 20 -1.55 -19.25 4.58
N ASP A 21 -0.77 -18.42 5.26
CA ASP A 21 -0.93 -18.19 6.69
C ASP A 21 -2.02 -17.11 6.85
N HIS A 22 -3.24 -17.60 6.97
CA HIS A 22 -4.47 -16.85 7.19
C HIS A 22 -4.98 -17.27 8.57
N ASP A 23 -4.39 -16.69 9.60
CA ASP A 23 -4.83 -16.82 10.99
C ASP A 23 -4.56 -15.49 11.68
N ASP A 24 -5.51 -14.57 11.56
CA ASP A 24 -5.81 -13.55 12.56
C ASP A 24 -7.29 -13.17 12.38
N ASP A 25 -8.13 -13.95 13.08
CA ASP A 25 -9.50 -13.60 13.44
C ASP A 25 -9.47 -12.30 14.28
N ASP A 26 -9.47 -11.17 13.62
CA ASP A 26 -9.95 -9.91 14.17
C ASP A 26 -10.68 -9.16 13.05
N HIS A 27 -11.97 -8.91 13.26
CA HIS A 27 -12.81 -8.07 12.40
C HIS A 27 -12.34 -6.59 12.45
N HIS A 28 -11.10 -6.32 12.06
CA HIS A 28 -10.76 -5.03 11.48
C HIS A 28 -11.39 -5.04 10.10
N ASP A 29 -12.27 -4.10 9.79
CA ASP A 29 -12.69 -3.83 8.42
C ASP A 29 -11.43 -3.56 7.58
N ALA A 30 -10.84 -4.62 7.03
CA ALA A 30 -9.59 -4.54 6.31
C ALA A 30 -9.79 -3.61 5.12
N TYR A 31 -8.90 -2.63 4.96
CA TYR A 31 -9.00 -1.73 3.82
C TYR A 31 -8.82 -2.53 2.54
N GLU A 32 -9.84 -2.54 1.69
CA GLU A 32 -9.81 -3.26 0.42
C GLU A 32 -9.34 -2.31 -0.67
N ILE A 33 -8.10 -2.47 -1.12
CA ILE A 33 -7.55 -1.72 -2.24
C ILE A 33 -7.38 -2.68 -3.41
N PRO A 34 -8.13 -2.51 -4.53
CA PRO A 34 -7.96 -3.34 -5.73
C PRO A 34 -6.51 -3.31 -6.22
N ASP A 35 -6.01 -4.45 -6.71
CA ASP A 35 -4.60 -4.62 -7.08
C ASP A 35 -4.07 -3.53 -8.01
N GLN A 36 -4.91 -3.05 -8.94
CA GLN A 36 -4.57 -1.97 -9.88
C GLN A 36 -4.24 -0.62 -9.22
N PHE A 37 -4.58 -0.42 -7.94
CA PHE A 37 -4.32 0.81 -7.18
C PHE A 37 -3.31 0.64 -6.05
N LYS A 38 -2.79 -0.57 -5.79
CA LYS A 38 -1.84 -0.82 -4.71
C LYS A 38 -0.57 0.02 -4.86
N SER A 39 0.01 0.09 -6.06
CA SER A 39 1.22 0.88 -6.33
C SER A 39 1.01 2.40 -6.13
N GLU A 40 -0.17 2.91 -6.50
CA GLU A 40 -0.56 4.30 -6.29
C GLU A 40 -0.77 4.59 -4.79
N GLY A 41 -1.40 3.66 -4.07
CA GLY A 41 -1.57 3.73 -2.62
C GLY A 41 -0.25 3.72 -1.86
N GLU A 42 0.69 2.85 -2.24
CA GLU A 42 2.04 2.80 -1.66
C GLU A 42 2.82 4.11 -1.91
N ALA A 43 2.73 4.67 -3.12
CA ALA A 43 3.34 5.95 -3.44
C ALA A 43 2.75 7.08 -2.57
N LEU A 44 1.42 7.10 -2.42
CA LEU A 44 0.74 8.06 -1.55
C LEU A 44 1.18 7.91 -0.08
N MET A 45 1.30 6.70 0.44
CA MET A 45 1.78 6.47 1.81
C MET A 45 3.20 6.99 2.02
N ARG A 46 4.10 6.79 1.06
CA ARG A 46 5.47 7.34 1.11
C ARG A 46 5.48 8.87 1.09
N GLU A 47 4.59 9.50 0.32
CA GLU A 47 4.46 10.96 0.30
C GLU A 47 3.94 11.51 1.64
N LEU A 48 2.96 10.83 2.25
CA LEU A 48 2.44 11.20 3.58
C LEU A 48 3.51 11.02 4.67
N GLU A 49 4.30 9.95 4.60
CA GLU A 49 5.42 9.71 5.50
C GLU A 49 6.51 10.77 5.33
N ALA A 50 6.89 11.10 4.09
CA ALA A 50 7.88 12.14 3.79
C ALA A 50 7.41 13.53 4.26
N ALA A 51 6.11 13.80 4.18
CA ALA A 51 5.49 15.01 4.72
C ALA A 51 5.32 14.99 6.25
N LYS A 52 5.76 13.92 6.93
CA LYS A 52 5.66 13.72 8.38
C LYS A 52 4.22 13.88 8.89
N VAL A 53 3.26 13.40 8.11
CA VAL A 53 1.86 13.40 8.53
C VAL A 53 1.74 12.48 9.74
N PRO A 54 1.13 12.93 10.84
CA PRO A 54 0.94 12.08 12.01
C PRO A 54 0.02 10.92 11.68
N LYS A 55 0.18 9.79 12.36
CA LYS A 55 -0.80 8.70 12.31
C LYS A 55 -1.99 8.98 13.21
N LEU A 56 -3.11 8.31 12.95
CA LEU A 56 -4.26 8.27 13.84
C LEU A 56 -3.87 7.71 15.23
N PRO A 57 -4.61 8.01 16.30
CA PRO A 57 -4.28 7.57 17.66
C PRO A 57 -4.23 6.05 17.85
N ASP A 58 -4.95 5.30 17.01
CA ASP A 58 -4.96 3.84 16.95
C ASP A 58 -3.77 3.27 16.16
N GLY A 59 -2.97 4.12 15.52
CA GLY A 59 -1.80 3.73 14.73
C GLY A 59 -2.14 3.10 13.37
N SER A 60 -3.42 3.02 13.00
CA SER A 60 -3.89 2.25 11.84
C SER A 60 -3.56 2.90 10.49
N CYS A 61 -3.62 4.24 10.42
CA CYS A 61 -3.44 5.01 9.19
C CYS A 61 -2.83 6.40 9.45
N PHE A 62 -2.38 7.07 8.38
CA PHE A 62 -2.02 8.48 8.43
C PHE A 62 -3.28 9.34 8.64
N ASP A 63 -3.19 10.33 9.53
CA ASP A 63 -4.23 11.34 9.71
C ASP A 63 -4.18 12.35 8.55
N VAL A 64 -4.83 11.98 7.45
CA VAL A 64 -4.93 12.79 6.22
C VAL A 64 -5.48 14.20 6.49
N CYS A 65 -6.27 14.39 7.56
CA CYS A 65 -6.78 15.70 7.96
C CYS A 65 -5.65 16.68 8.32
N LYS A 66 -4.53 16.16 8.82
CA LYS A 66 -3.32 16.90 9.20
C LYS A 66 -2.29 16.98 8.07
N ALA A 67 -2.55 16.36 6.93
CA ALA A 67 -1.69 16.46 5.76
C ALA A 67 -1.75 17.87 5.13
N PRO A 68 -0.67 18.32 4.45
CA PRO A 68 -0.71 19.51 3.60
C PRO A 68 -1.83 19.43 2.57
N ASP A 69 -2.44 20.57 2.19
CA ASP A 69 -3.66 20.60 1.37
C ASP A 69 -3.55 19.83 0.05
N ALA A 70 -2.38 19.87 -0.61
CA ALA A 70 -2.13 19.12 -1.83
C ALA A 70 -2.16 17.59 -1.61
N LEU A 71 -1.56 17.11 -0.52
CA LEU A 71 -1.56 15.68 -0.15
C LEU A 71 -2.91 15.23 0.39
N LYS A 72 -3.59 16.10 1.14
CA LYS A 72 -4.96 15.87 1.61
C LYS A 72 -5.91 15.65 0.43
N ALA A 73 -5.92 16.57 -0.53
CA ALA A 73 -6.75 16.44 -1.73
C ALA A 73 -6.43 15.17 -2.52
N LYS A 74 -5.13 14.84 -2.67
CA LYS A 74 -4.69 13.62 -3.35
C LYS A 74 -5.16 12.35 -2.63
N ALA A 75 -5.05 12.30 -1.30
CA ALA A 75 -5.46 11.16 -0.50
C ALA A 75 -6.99 10.97 -0.48
N LEU A 76 -7.76 12.05 -0.38
CA LEU A 76 -9.22 12.00 -0.49
C LEU A 76 -9.66 11.52 -1.87
N ALA A 77 -9.08 12.08 -2.94
CA ALA A 77 -9.37 11.67 -4.31
C ALA A 77 -8.98 10.21 -4.57
N PHE A 78 -7.88 9.73 -3.99
CA PHE A 78 -7.49 8.32 -4.05
C PHE A 78 -8.52 7.41 -3.36
N GLY A 79 -8.96 7.78 -2.16
CA GLY A 79 -10.03 7.05 -1.44
C GLY A 79 -11.32 6.96 -2.26
N GLU A 80 -11.77 8.06 -2.84
CA GLU A 80 -12.95 8.08 -3.72
C GLU A 80 -12.77 7.19 -4.96
N LYS A 81 -11.60 7.27 -5.60
CA LYS A 81 -11.24 6.49 -6.78
C LYS A 81 -11.25 4.99 -6.49
N VAL A 82 -10.67 4.58 -5.37
CA VAL A 82 -10.65 3.17 -4.92
C VAL A 82 -12.08 2.70 -4.59
N ASN A 83 -12.85 3.47 -3.83
CA ASN A 83 -14.23 3.12 -3.47
C ASN A 83 -15.12 2.99 -4.71
N LYS A 84 -14.95 3.86 -5.70
CA LYS A 84 -15.68 3.79 -6.97
C LYS A 84 -15.33 2.54 -7.79
N ALA A 85 -14.13 2.00 -7.63
CA ALA A 85 -13.67 0.80 -8.31
C ALA A 85 -13.97 -0.50 -7.56
N GLY A 86 -14.76 -0.45 -6.49
CA GLY A 86 -15.16 -1.60 -5.69
C GLY A 86 -14.24 -1.91 -4.51
N GLY A 87 -13.29 -1.03 -4.18
CA GLY A 87 -12.54 -1.11 -2.93
C GLY A 87 -13.29 -0.51 -1.73
N LYS A 88 -12.65 -0.57 -0.57
CA LYS A 88 -13.18 -0.09 0.71
C LYS A 88 -12.08 0.64 1.50
N ILE A 89 -12.05 1.96 1.36
CA ILE A 89 -11.20 2.88 2.14
C ILE A 89 -12.11 3.90 2.85
N PRO A 90 -11.98 4.10 4.17
CA PRO A 90 -12.70 5.15 4.87
C PRO A 90 -12.18 6.53 4.43
N ILE A 91 -13.11 7.41 4.08
CA ILE A 91 -12.81 8.79 3.69
C ILE A 91 -13.15 9.70 4.88
N PRO A 92 -12.17 10.27 5.58
CA PRO A 92 -12.43 11.16 6.70
C PRO A 92 -13.12 12.45 6.22
N LYS A 93 -14.06 12.96 7.02
CA LYS A 93 -14.65 14.30 6.82
C LYS A 93 -13.73 15.33 7.48
N CYS A 94 -12.72 15.77 6.73
CA CYS A 94 -11.71 16.74 7.19
C CYS A 94 -11.83 18.10 6.52
#